data_AF-A0A9D8LPG6-F1
#
_entry.id   AF-A0A9D8LPG6-F1
#
_cell.length_a   1.000
_cell.length_b   1.000
_cell.length_c   1.000
_cell.angle_alpha   90.00
_cell.angle_beta   90.00
_cell.angle_gamma   90.00
#
_symmetry.space_group_name_H-M   'P 1'
#
loop_
_entity.id
_entity.type
_entity.pdbx_description
1 polymer ?
#
loop_
_entity_poly.entity_id
_entity_poly.type
_entity_poly.pdbx_seq_one_letter_code
_entity_poly.pdbx_strand_id
1 'polypeptide(L)'
;MPFIAHPMRVMAGFLFAGHEQLAVIAALHDVVRSTDWTLGRLADEGYSVKTVEAIASLMRAEEEEYLAYVERATANPLARLVMEADVRDQSDEVRLSKLPQTAQARLRREYGEALDLIAGAPLAKT
;
A
#
# COMPACT_ATOMS: atom_id res chain seq x y z
N MET A 1 6.17 -11.72 10.62
CA MET A 1 6.38 -12.48 9.36
C MET A 1 7.63 -11.95 8.68
N PRO A 2 8.28 -12.74 7.81
CA PRO A 2 9.39 -12.25 6.98
C PRO A 2 8.94 -11.05 6.12
N PHE A 3 9.81 -10.07 5.92
CA PHE A 3 9.56 -8.87 5.11
C PHE A 3 9.00 -9.23 3.72
N ILE A 4 9.70 -10.11 3.00
CA ILE A 4 9.37 -10.50 1.62
C ILE A 4 7.97 -11.12 1.45
N ALA A 5 7.39 -11.67 2.52
CA ALA A 5 6.13 -12.40 2.42
C ALA A 5 4.95 -11.47 2.05
N HIS A 6 4.98 -10.21 2.49
CA HIS A 6 3.90 -9.27 2.21
C HIS A 6 3.92 -8.75 0.75
N PRO A 7 5.04 -8.20 0.23
CA PRO A 7 5.13 -7.80 -1.18
C PRO A 7 4.76 -8.94 -2.14
N MET A 8 5.21 -10.17 -1.84
CA MET A 8 4.88 -11.34 -2.67
C MET A 8 3.38 -11.65 -2.71
N ARG A 9 2.64 -11.49 -1.61
CA ARG A 9 1.19 -11.74 -1.60
C ARG A 9 0.43 -10.68 -2.40
N VAL A 10 0.77 -9.40 -2.18
CA VAL A 10 0.10 -8.28 -2.86
C VAL A 10 0.37 -8.35 -4.37
N MET A 11 1.63 -8.52 -4.78
CA MET A 11 1.99 -8.60 -6.21
C MET A 11 1.37 -9.82 -6.91
N ALA A 12 1.25 -10.96 -6.21
CA ALA A 12 0.71 -12.19 -6.79
C ALA A 12 -0.75 -12.01 -7.24
N GLY A 13 -1.57 -11.28 -6.47
CA GLY A 13 -2.95 -10.98 -6.85
C GLY A 13 -3.05 -10.26 -8.20
N PHE A 14 -2.21 -9.24 -8.40
CA PHE A 14 -2.15 -8.52 -9.68
C PHE A 14 -1.59 -9.37 -10.81
N LEU A 15 -0.55 -10.17 -10.54
CA LEU A 15 0.05 -11.03 -11.55
C LEU A 15 -0.93 -12.10 -12.06
N PHE A 16 -1.67 -12.76 -11.17
CA PHE A 16 -2.70 -13.73 -11.55
C PHE A 16 -3.86 -13.11 -12.34
N ALA A 17 -4.15 -11.83 -12.11
CA ALA A 17 -5.13 -11.06 -12.87
C ALA A 17 -4.60 -10.51 -14.21
N GLY A 18 -3.34 -10.77 -14.56
CA GLY A 18 -2.72 -10.27 -15.79
C GLY A 18 -2.33 -8.79 -15.75
N HIS A 19 -2.19 -8.21 -14.56
CA HIS A 19 -1.83 -6.80 -14.35
C HIS A 19 -0.35 -6.65 -13.95
N GLU A 20 0.56 -6.92 -14.88
CA GLU A 20 2.01 -6.93 -14.63
C GLU A 20 2.53 -5.60 -14.05
N GLN A 21 2.09 -4.46 -14.58
CA GLN A 21 2.53 -3.15 -14.08
C GLN A 21 2.13 -2.93 -12.61
N LEU A 22 0.92 -3.33 -12.22
CA LEU A 22 0.46 -3.24 -10.82
C LEU A 22 1.22 -4.21 -9.93
N ALA A 23 1.55 -5.41 -10.42
CA ALA A 23 2.38 -6.36 -9.71
C ALA A 23 3.78 -5.79 -9.41
N VAL A 24 4.40 -5.11 -10.38
CA VAL A 24 5.69 -4.43 -10.19
C VAL A 24 5.58 -3.32 -9.15
N ILE A 25 4.56 -2.46 -9.22
CA ILE A 25 4.35 -1.38 -8.24
C ILE A 25 4.17 -1.97 -6.82
N ALA A 26 3.34 -3.01 -6.69
CA ALA A 26 3.07 -3.71 -5.44
C ALA A 26 4.29 -4.45 -4.86
N ALA A 27 5.23 -4.88 -5.70
CA ALA A 27 6.47 -5.49 -5.23
C ALA A 27 7.46 -4.44 -4.73
N LEU A 28 7.51 -3.27 -5.38
CA LEU A 28 8.57 -2.28 -5.18
C LEU A 28 8.22 -1.19 -4.15
N HIS A 29 6.95 -0.93 -3.85
CA HIS A 29 6.60 0.15 -2.90
C HIS A 29 7.19 -0.10 -1.51
N ASP A 30 7.15 -1.33 -1.02
CA ASP A 30 7.77 -1.70 0.26
C ASP A 30 9.28 -1.73 0.22
N VAL A 31 9.87 -2.07 -0.93
CA VAL A 31 11.33 -2.06 -1.12
C VAL A 31 11.85 -0.63 -0.99
N VAL A 32 11.26 0.32 -1.70
CA VAL A 32 11.64 1.74 -1.60
C VAL A 32 11.39 2.30 -0.20
N ARG A 33 10.32 1.86 0.48
CA ARG A 33 10.01 2.31 1.85
C ARG A 33 10.96 1.76 2.90
N SER A 34 11.50 0.56 2.72
CA SER A 34 12.17 -0.21 3.78
C SER A 34 13.66 -0.45 3.54
N THR A 35 14.20 0.03 2.42
CA THR A 35 15.60 -0.17 2.02
C THR A 35 16.23 1.13 1.53
N ASP A 36 17.48 1.07 1.08
CA ASP A 36 18.21 2.18 0.47
C ASP A 36 17.83 2.45 -1.01
N TRP A 37 16.88 1.70 -1.56
CA TRP A 37 16.36 1.95 -2.90
C TRP A 37 15.61 3.27 -2.96
N THR A 38 15.91 4.07 -4.00
CA THR A 38 15.29 5.37 -4.22
C THR A 38 14.46 5.37 -5.50
N LEU A 39 13.53 6.32 -5.61
CA LEU A 39 12.78 6.56 -6.84
C LEU A 39 13.70 6.88 -8.03
N GLY A 40 14.78 7.63 -7.78
CA GLY A 40 15.79 7.93 -8.79
C GLY A 40 16.48 6.68 -9.31
N ARG A 41 16.88 5.77 -8.41
CA ARG A 41 17.45 4.48 -8.79
C ARG A 41 16.48 3.64 -9.62
N LEU A 42 15.18 3.63 -9.28
CA LEU A 42 14.18 2.96 -10.12
C LEU A 42 14.10 3.56 -11.52
N ALA A 43 14.18 4.89 -11.64
CA ALA A 43 14.20 5.53 -12.95
C ALA A 43 15.47 5.13 -13.75
N ASP A 44 16.63 5.08 -13.10
CA ASP A 44 17.91 4.70 -13.73
C ASP A 44 17.92 3.23 -14.21
N GLU A 45 17.21 2.34 -13.51
CA GLU A 45 17.00 0.93 -13.91
C GLU A 45 15.97 0.78 -15.06
N GLY A 46 15.37 1.89 -15.52
CA GLY A 46 14.48 1.91 -16.69
C GLY A 46 13.01 1.66 -16.39
N TYR A 47 12.58 1.73 -15.13
CA TYR A 47 11.14 1.68 -14.81
C TYR A 47 10.42 2.92 -15.38
N SER A 48 9.21 2.71 -15.90
CA SER A 48 8.44 3.80 -16.53
C SER A 48 8.12 4.93 -15.54
N VAL A 49 8.03 6.16 -16.04
CA VAL A 49 7.62 7.34 -15.24
C VAL A 49 6.33 7.08 -14.47
N LYS A 50 5.33 6.48 -15.11
CA LYS A 50 4.05 6.12 -14.47
C LYS A 50 4.22 5.17 -13.28
N THR A 51 5.12 4.19 -13.39
CA THR A 51 5.44 3.25 -12.32
C THR A 51 6.11 3.97 -11.15
N VAL A 52 7.11 4.81 -11.44
CA VAL A 52 7.85 5.57 -10.42
C VAL A 52 6.93 6.56 -9.70
N GLU A 53 6.07 7.29 -10.41
CA GLU A 53 5.09 8.21 -9.83
C GLU A 53 4.05 7.49 -8.95
N ALA A 54 3.60 6.29 -9.35
CA ALA A 54 2.70 5.48 -8.54
C ALA A 54 3.38 5.03 -7.24
N ILE A 55 4.63 4.57 -7.30
CA ILE A 55 5.41 4.19 -6.11
C ILE A 55 5.64 5.41 -5.21
N ALA A 56 5.98 6.57 -5.78
CA ALA A 56 6.12 7.82 -5.04
C ALA A 56 4.84 8.21 -4.29
N SER A 57 3.68 7.99 -4.91
CA SER A 57 2.37 8.24 -4.29
C SER A 57 2.15 7.34 -3.06
N LEU A 58 2.69 6.12 -3.06
CA LEU A 58 2.63 5.14 -1.96
C LEU A 58 3.71 5.35 -0.88
N MET A 59 4.43 6.47 -0.92
CA MET A 59 5.35 6.86 0.15
C MET A 59 4.65 7.86 1.06
N ARG A 60 4.48 7.48 2.34
CA ARG A 60 3.97 8.38 3.38
C ARG A 60 5.09 9.29 3.88
N ALA A 61 4.85 10.59 3.97
CA ALA A 61 5.81 11.50 4.59
C ALA A 61 5.83 11.32 6.11
N GLU A 62 6.94 11.67 6.77
CA GLU A 62 7.17 11.39 8.20
C GLU A 62 6.08 12.00 9.11
N GLU A 63 5.63 13.21 8.79
CA GLU A 63 4.62 13.96 9.54
C GLU A 63 3.21 13.88 8.92
N GLU A 64 3.01 13.03 7.91
CA GLU A 64 1.73 12.93 7.22
C GLU A 64 0.77 12.00 7.97
N GLU A 65 -0.38 12.57 8.36
CA GLU A 65 -1.48 11.82 8.94
C GLU A 65 -1.93 10.68 8.02
N TYR A 66 -2.18 9.50 8.59
CA TYR A 66 -2.38 8.28 7.81
C TYR A 66 -3.52 8.39 6.78
N LEU A 67 -4.67 8.96 7.16
CA LEU A 67 -5.79 9.11 6.22
C LEU A 67 -5.52 10.19 5.16
N ALA A 68 -4.78 11.25 5.48
CA ALA A 68 -4.35 12.25 4.49
C ALA A 68 -3.39 11.63 3.47
N TYR A 69 -2.50 10.75 3.92
CA TYR A 69 -1.65 9.92 3.06
C TYR A 69 -2.47 9.03 2.13
N VAL A 70 -3.45 8.29 2.66
CA VAL A 70 -4.31 7.42 1.84
C VAL A 70 -5.07 8.25 0.80
N GLU A 71 -5.62 9.40 1.18
CA GLU A 71 -6.31 10.32 0.26
C GLU A 71 -5.38 10.80 -0.87
N ARG A 72 -4.20 11.32 -0.53
CA ARG A 72 -3.20 11.78 -1.51
C ARG A 72 -2.74 10.64 -2.42
N ALA A 73 -2.39 9.49 -1.84
CA ALA A 73 -1.89 8.34 -2.58
C ALA A 73 -2.92 7.84 -3.60
N THR A 74 -4.20 7.82 -3.21
CA THR A 74 -5.29 7.28 -4.02
C THR A 74 -5.79 8.24 -5.12
N ALA A 75 -5.25 9.46 -5.18
CA ALA A 75 -5.42 10.36 -6.32
C ALA A 75 -4.67 9.86 -7.57
N ASN A 76 -3.63 9.04 -7.41
CA ASN A 76 -2.99 8.31 -8.51
C ASN A 76 -3.75 6.99 -8.78
N PRO A 77 -4.27 6.74 -9.99
CA PRO A 77 -5.10 5.56 -10.26
C PRO A 77 -4.39 4.21 -10.04
N LEU A 78 -3.09 4.11 -10.34
CA LEU A 78 -2.32 2.88 -10.14
C LEU A 78 -2.02 2.67 -8.65
N ALA A 79 -1.64 3.75 -7.96
CA ALA A 79 -1.38 3.71 -6.53
C ALA A 79 -2.66 3.38 -5.73
N ARG A 80 -3.83 3.87 -6.15
CA ARG A 80 -5.11 3.51 -5.53
C ARG A 80 -5.34 2.00 -5.50
N LEU A 81 -5.15 1.33 -6.64
CA LEU A 81 -5.35 -0.12 -6.74
C LEU A 81 -4.38 -0.87 -5.84
N VAL A 82 -3.10 -0.47 -5.84
CA VAL A 82 -2.09 -1.11 -4.99
C VAL A 82 -2.31 -0.83 -3.51
N MET A 83 -2.66 0.40 -3.13
CA MET A 83 -3.02 0.77 -1.75
C MET A 83 -4.17 -0.08 -1.24
N GLU A 84 -5.21 -0.27 -2.05
CA GLU A 84 -6.33 -1.12 -1.66
C GLU A 84 -5.88 -2.55 -1.38
N ALA A 85 -5.09 -3.14 -2.27
CA ALA A 85 -4.58 -4.50 -2.09
C ALA A 85 -3.63 -4.61 -0.89
N ASP A 86 -2.79 -3.60 -0.66
CA ASP A 86 -1.88 -3.48 0.49
C ASP A 86 -2.65 -3.45 1.82
N VAL A 87 -3.64 -2.56 1.92
CA VAL A 87 -4.49 -2.43 3.12
C VAL A 87 -5.33 -3.69 3.33
N ARG A 88 -5.87 -4.31 2.27
CA ARG A 88 -6.58 -5.60 2.37
C ARG A 88 -5.66 -6.73 2.86
N ASP A 89 -4.41 -6.77 2.38
CA ASP A 89 -3.45 -7.76 2.88
C ASP A 89 -3.10 -7.49 4.35
N GLN A 90 -2.89 -6.25 4.75
CA GLN A 90 -2.54 -5.90 6.13
C GLN A 90 -3.71 -6.07 7.12
N SER A 91 -4.96 -5.91 6.66
CA SER A 91 -6.19 -6.03 7.47
C SER A 91 -6.74 -7.45 7.62
N ASP A 92 -6.10 -8.45 7.02
CA ASP A 92 -6.50 -9.85 7.16
C ASP A 92 -6.51 -10.31 8.61
N GLU A 93 -7.64 -10.86 9.03
CA GLU A 93 -7.91 -11.18 10.44
C GLU A 93 -6.99 -12.30 10.98
N VAL A 94 -6.57 -13.24 10.14
CA VAL A 94 -5.61 -14.28 10.53
C VAL A 94 -4.22 -13.68 10.78
N ARG A 95 -3.87 -12.59 10.11
CA ARG A 95 -2.63 -11.84 10.35
C ARG A 95 -2.75 -10.90 11.54
N LEU A 96 -3.85 -10.14 11.63
CA LEU A 96 -4.10 -9.24 12.76
C LEU A 96 -4.14 -9.98 14.09
N SER A 97 -4.79 -11.14 14.16
CA SER A 97 -4.86 -11.96 15.38
C SER A 97 -3.51 -12.40 15.96
N LYS A 98 -2.43 -12.31 15.17
CA LYS A 98 -1.04 -12.59 15.60
C LYS A 98 -0.34 -11.40 16.26
N LEU A 99 -0.96 -10.21 16.26
CA LEU A 99 -0.43 -8.98 16.85
C LEU A 99 -0.95 -8.77 18.28
N PRO A 100 -0.32 -7.89 19.09
CA PRO A 100 -0.86 -7.49 20.39
C PRO A 100 -2.28 -6.93 20.28
N GLN A 101 -3.16 -7.24 21.24
CA GLN A 101 -4.58 -6.81 21.21
C GLN A 101 -4.76 -5.30 21.05
N THR A 102 -3.89 -4.50 21.68
CA THR A 102 -3.89 -3.03 21.56
C THR A 102 -3.60 -2.56 20.14
N ALA A 103 -2.73 -3.27 19.41
CA ALA A 103 -2.47 -3.00 17.99
C ALA A 103 -3.63 -3.46 17.11
N GLN A 104 -4.26 -4.60 17.41
CA GLN A 104 -5.37 -5.12 16.61
C GLN A 104 -6.54 -4.13 16.53
N ALA A 105 -7.00 -3.60 17.66
CA ALA A 105 -8.14 -2.67 17.69
C ALA A 105 -7.84 -1.38 16.89
N ARG A 106 -6.63 -0.83 17.06
CA ARG A 106 -6.19 0.35 16.32
C ARG A 106 -6.12 0.08 14.82
N LEU A 107 -5.45 -0.99 14.40
CA LEU A 107 -5.25 -1.33 12.99
C LEU A 107 -6.57 -1.68 12.29
N ARG A 108 -7.49 -2.39 12.96
CA ARG A 108 -8.84 -2.63 12.39
C ARG A 108 -9.56 -1.33 12.07
N ARG A 109 -9.48 -0.35 12.97
CA ARG A 109 -10.09 0.97 12.75
C ARG A 109 -9.40 1.70 11.60
N GLU A 110 -8.07 1.87 11.68
CA GLU A 110 -7.29 2.61 10.68
C GLU A 110 -7.45 2.02 9.26
N TYR A 111 -7.35 0.69 9.11
CA TYR A 111 -7.50 0.05 7.81
C TYR A 111 -8.96 0.03 7.32
N GLY A 112 -9.94 -0.04 8.23
CA GLY A 112 -11.34 0.12 7.87
C GLY A 112 -11.63 1.50 7.28
N GLU A 113 -11.19 2.56 7.97
CA GLU A 113 -11.32 3.95 7.52
C GLU A 113 -10.59 4.19 6.18
N ALA A 114 -9.40 3.61 6.00
CA ALA A 114 -8.67 3.68 4.73
C ALA A 114 -9.45 3.00 3.60
N LEU A 115 -10.03 1.81 3.81
CA LEU A 115 -10.83 1.12 2.79
C LEU A 115 -12.11 1.88 2.46
N ASP A 116 -12.77 2.48 3.44
CA ASP A 116 -13.94 3.34 3.21
C ASP A 116 -13.57 4.56 2.35
N LEU A 117 -12.45 5.22 2.67
CA LEU A 117 -11.92 6.33 1.88
C LEU A 117 -11.61 5.90 0.44
N ILE A 118 -10.94 4.75 0.26
CA ILE A 118 -10.62 4.17 -1.05
C ILE A 118 -11.88 3.76 -1.80
N ALA A 119 -12.97 3.37 -1.13
CA ALA A 119 -14.24 3.06 -1.78
C ALA A 119 -15.04 4.32 -2.14
N GLY A 120 -14.66 5.50 -1.61
CA GLY A 120 -15.47 6.72 -1.69
C GLY A 120 -16.71 6.67 -0.79
N ALA A 121 -16.70 5.83 0.25
CA ALA A 121 -17.74 5.78 1.27
C ALA A 121 -17.59 6.97 2.23
N PRO A 122 -18.69 7.54 2.75
CA PRO A 122 -18.59 8.59 3.76
C PRO A 122 -17.94 8.03 5.03
N LEU A 123 -16.83 8.64 5.47
CA LEU A 123 -16.17 8.30 6.73
C LEU A 123 -17.17 8.41 7.89
N ALA A 124 -17.27 7.37 8.72
CA ALA A 124 -18.10 7.40 9.91
C ALA A 124 -17.66 8.56 10.81
N LYS A 125 -18.56 9.52 11.04
CA LYS A 125 -18.31 10.62 11.97
C LYS A 125 -18.22 10.05 13.38
N THR A 126 -17.05 10.18 14.00
CA THR A 126 -16.83 9.95 15.43
C THR A 126 -17.54 10.99 16.28
#